data_AF-A0A5A9PLM6-F1
#
_entry.id   AF-A0A5A9PLM6-F1
#
_cell.length_a   1.000
_cell.length_b   1.000
_cell.length_c   1.000
_cell.angle_alpha   90.00
_cell.angle_beta   90.00
_cell.angle_gamma   90.00
#
_symmetry.space_group_name_H-M   'P 1'
#
loop_
_entity.id
_entity.type
_entity.pdbx_description
1 polymer ?
#
loop_
_entity_poly.entity_id
_entity_poly.type
_entity_poly.pdbx_seq_one_letter_code
_entity_poly.pdbx_strand_id
1 'polypeptide(L)'
;MRWQGVFQKSHTTGRGTHQMVVAICRRSLRPGEHLRVCSQGYTCCTSAMEERLGQLSKQEFDRLVEESSHTIRTTFTSKHKKFDGPGRELQTAARVFIRRYGSKVEAGNDKSK
;
A
#
# COMPACT_ATOMS: atom_id res chain seq x y z
N MET A 1 -27.98 -13.83 27.67
CA MET A 1 -27.62 -13.61 26.24
C MET A 1 -26.11 -13.66 26.12
N ARG A 2 -25.53 -14.87 25.98
CA ARG A 2 -24.07 -15.07 26.03
C ARG A 2 -23.53 -15.08 24.61
N TRP A 3 -22.95 -13.95 24.20
CA TRP A 3 -22.14 -13.85 22.99
C TRP A 3 -20.91 -14.74 23.15
N GLN A 4 -20.74 -15.73 22.28
CA GLN A 4 -19.43 -16.31 21.98
C GLN A 4 -19.02 -15.73 20.62
N GLY A 5 -18.65 -14.45 20.64
CA GLY A 5 -18.15 -13.76 19.46
C GLY A 5 -16.73 -14.22 19.16
N VAL A 6 -16.59 -15.36 18.48
CA VAL A 6 -15.31 -15.68 17.86
C VAL A 6 -15.26 -14.91 16.55
N PHE A 7 -14.66 -13.71 16.60
CA PHE A 7 -14.27 -12.98 15.40
C PHE A 7 -13.05 -13.72 14.82
N GLN A 8 -13.31 -14.81 14.10
CA GLN A 8 -12.25 -15.66 13.57
C GLN A 8 -11.56 -14.88 12.44
N LYS A 9 -10.36 -14.35 12.70
CA LYS A 9 -9.41 -13.98 11.65
C LYS A 9 -9.04 -15.27 10.91
N SER A 10 -9.77 -15.59 9.84
CA SER A 10 -9.38 -16.71 8.99
C SER A 10 -8.15 -16.32 8.19
N HIS A 11 -7.02 -16.95 8.51
CA HIS A 11 -5.78 -16.85 7.75
C HIS A 11 -5.87 -17.88 6.62
N THR A 12 -6.16 -17.47 5.38
CA THR A 12 -6.07 -18.36 4.22
C THR A 12 -4.61 -18.42 3.79
N THR A 13 -3.98 -19.58 3.95
CA THR A 13 -2.61 -19.87 3.52
C THR A 13 -2.55 -19.88 1.99
N GLY A 14 -2.38 -18.71 1.38
CA GLY A 14 -2.19 -18.58 -0.06
C GLY A 14 -1.72 -17.17 -0.40
N ARG A 15 -0.40 -17.03 -0.67
CA ARG A 15 0.31 -15.85 -1.21
C ARG A 15 -0.55 -14.57 -1.32
N GLY A 16 -0.68 -13.86 -0.20
CA GLY A 16 -1.47 -12.63 -0.07
C GLY A 16 -2.37 -12.72 1.16
N THR A 17 -2.00 -12.06 2.25
CA THR A 17 -2.82 -11.98 3.47
C THR A 17 -4.01 -11.06 3.25
N HIS A 18 -5.01 -11.51 2.49
CA HIS A 18 -6.29 -10.82 2.38
C HIS A 18 -7.20 -11.33 3.50
N GLN A 19 -7.31 -10.53 4.57
CA GLN A 19 -8.17 -10.82 5.72
C GLN A 19 -9.65 -10.66 5.30
N MET A 20 -10.29 -11.74 4.84
CA MET A 20 -11.73 -11.71 4.60
C MET A 20 -12.49 -11.87 5.92
N VAL A 21 -13.32 -10.87 6.26
CA VAL A 21 -14.23 -10.94 7.41
C VAL A 21 -15.44 -11.76 7.00
N VAL A 22 -15.45 -13.05 7.34
CA VAL A 22 -16.58 -13.94 7.04
C VAL A 22 -17.47 -14.09 8.26
N ALA A 23 -18.78 -13.87 8.10
CA ALA A 23 -19.76 -14.18 9.13
C ALA A 23 -19.96 -15.71 9.22
N ILE A 24 -19.33 -16.37 10.20
CA ILE A 24 -19.55 -17.80 10.44
C ILE A 24 -20.87 -18.00 11.20
N CYS A 25 -21.82 -18.61 10.51
CA CYS A 25 -23.20 -18.77 10.94
C CYS A 25 -23.39 -20.09 11.72
N ARG A 26 -23.56 -20.06 13.05
CA ARG A 26 -23.59 -21.32 13.83
C ARG A 26 -24.98 -21.87 14.20
N ARG A 27 -26.10 -21.13 14.03
CA ARG A 27 -27.42 -21.71 14.42
C ARG A 27 -28.76 -21.10 13.99
N SER A 28 -28.88 -19.94 13.32
CA SER A 28 -30.22 -19.45 12.94
C SER A 28 -30.22 -18.57 11.69
N LEU A 29 -30.83 -19.05 10.61
CA LEU A 29 -31.16 -18.27 9.41
C LEU A 29 -32.44 -17.45 9.70
N ARG A 30 -32.43 -16.18 9.32
CA ARG A 30 -33.59 -15.27 9.37
C ARG A 30 -33.77 -14.56 8.02
N PRO A 31 -34.98 -14.12 7.68
CA PRO A 31 -35.20 -13.28 6.49
C PRO A 31 -34.39 -11.98 6.59
N GLY A 32 -33.54 -11.73 5.59
CA GLY A 32 -32.63 -10.59 5.49
C GLY A 32 -33.21 -9.36 4.79
N GLU A 33 -34.53 -9.24 4.67
CA GLU A 33 -35.21 -8.11 4.00
C GLU A 33 -34.82 -6.74 4.59
N HIS A 34 -34.40 -6.73 5.86
CA HIS A 34 -33.97 -5.55 6.60
C HIS A 34 -32.50 -5.15 6.37
N LEU A 35 -31.76 -5.88 5.54
CA LEU A 35 -30.33 -5.66 5.28
C LEU A 35 -30.12 -4.92 3.96
N ARG A 36 -29.12 -4.03 3.92
CA ARG A 36 -28.86 -3.16 2.76
C ARG A 36 -27.62 -3.55 1.96
N VAL A 37 -26.64 -4.16 2.61
CA VAL A 37 -25.34 -4.53 2.03
C VAL A 37 -25.25 -6.05 1.85
N CYS A 38 -25.68 -6.80 2.86
CA CYS A 38 -25.84 -8.24 2.79
C CYS A 38 -27.02 -8.60 1.86
N SER A 39 -26.95 -9.73 1.17
CA SER A 39 -28.01 -10.18 0.28
C SER A 39 -29.35 -10.36 1.01
N GLN A 40 -30.44 -9.96 0.37
CA GLN A 40 -31.82 -9.96 0.92
C GLN A 40 -32.46 -11.35 1.03
N GLY A 41 -31.66 -12.40 1.26
CA GLY A 41 -32.11 -13.77 1.42
C GLY A 41 -32.15 -14.21 2.89
N TYR A 42 -32.25 -15.53 3.12
CA TYR A 42 -32.05 -16.06 4.46
C TYR A 42 -30.59 -15.92 4.88
N THR A 43 -30.37 -15.26 6.01
CA THR A 43 -29.06 -14.85 6.51
C THR A 43 -29.05 -14.90 8.04
N CYS A 44 -27.88 -15.03 8.65
CA CYS A 44 -27.74 -14.81 10.10
C CYS A 44 -27.19 -13.43 10.46
N CYS A 45 -26.99 -12.58 9.47
CA CYS A 45 -26.67 -11.19 9.73
C CYS A 45 -27.93 -10.50 10.25
N THR A 46 -27.79 -9.75 11.34
CA THR A 46 -28.82 -8.82 11.85
C THR A 46 -28.43 -7.40 11.46
N SER A 47 -29.36 -6.44 11.45
CA SER A 47 -29.02 -5.03 11.19
C SER A 47 -27.87 -4.52 12.07
N ALA A 48 -27.88 -4.88 13.36
CA ALA A 48 -26.81 -4.50 14.29
C ALA A 48 -25.47 -5.20 14.00
N MET A 49 -25.48 -6.42 13.46
CA MET A 49 -24.26 -7.09 12.99
C MET A 49 -23.77 -6.49 11.68
N GLU A 50 -24.67 -6.18 10.74
CA GLU A 50 -24.35 -5.57 9.45
C GLU A 50 -23.72 -4.19 9.62
N GLU A 51 -24.27 -3.34 10.48
CA GLU A 51 -23.72 -2.03 10.78
C GLU A 51 -22.29 -2.12 11.33
N ARG A 52 -22.07 -3.02 12.30
CA ARG A 52 -20.73 -3.24 12.89
C ARG A 52 -19.76 -3.81 11.87
N LEU A 53 -20.20 -4.77 11.04
CA LEU A 53 -19.37 -5.33 9.98
C LEU A 53 -19.03 -4.28 8.93
N GLY A 54 -19.96 -3.39 8.59
CA GLY A 54 -19.73 -2.25 7.69
C GLY A 54 -18.68 -1.29 8.24
N GLN A 55 -18.80 -0.90 9.52
CA GLN A 55 -17.81 -0.04 10.18
C GLN A 55 -16.42 -0.69 10.22
N LEU A 56 -16.34 -1.96 10.61
CA LEU A 56 -15.08 -2.70 10.68
C LEU A 56 -14.44 -2.88 9.30
N SER A 57 -15.24 -3.23 8.28
CA SER A 57 -14.74 -3.38 6.91
C SER A 57 -14.20 -2.07 6.37
N LYS A 58 -14.86 -0.94 6.66
CA LYS A 58 -14.39 0.39 6.26
C LYS A 58 -13.07 0.72 6.92
N GLN A 59 -12.98 0.56 8.24
CA GLN A 59 -11.76 0.85 8.99
C GLN A 59 -10.57 0.02 8.50
N GLU A 60 -10.78 -1.28 8.30
CA GLU A 60 -9.70 -2.16 7.84
C GLU A 60 -9.29 -1.86 6.40
N PHE A 61 -10.25 -1.51 5.53
CA PHE A 61 -9.95 -1.06 4.18
C PHE A 61 -9.11 0.22 4.17
N ASP A 62 -9.52 1.25 4.91
CA ASP A 62 -8.81 2.51 5.01
C ASP A 62 -7.37 2.29 5.52
N ARG A 63 -7.21 1.40 6.52
CA ARG A 63 -5.90 1.01 7.06
C ARG A 63 -5.01 0.36 5.99
N LEU A 64 -5.55 -0.56 5.21
CA LEU A 64 -4.79 -1.26 4.15
C LEU A 64 -4.39 -0.32 3.01
N VAL A 65 -5.27 0.62 2.64
CA VAL A 65 -4.97 1.63 1.62
C VAL A 65 -3.84 2.55 2.08
N GLU A 66 -3.87 3.00 3.34
CA GLU A 66 -2.81 3.84 3.90
C GLU A 66 -1.47 3.07 3.96
N GLU A 67 -1.49 1.82 4.43
CA GLU A 67 -0.29 0.98 4.55
C GLU A 67 0.35 0.70 3.18
N SER A 68 -0.46 0.36 2.17
CA SER A 68 0.02 0.15 0.80
C SER A 68 0.59 1.43 0.18
N SER A 69 -0.09 2.56 0.37
CA SER A 69 0.37 3.88 -0.11
C SER A 69 1.71 4.26 0.53
N HIS A 70 1.83 4.06 1.84
CA HIS A 70 3.06 4.29 2.58
C HIS A 70 4.21 3.39 2.07
N THR A 71 3.92 2.11 1.84
CA THR A 71 4.90 1.14 1.32
C THR A 71 5.41 1.53 -0.07
N ILE A 72 4.52 1.94 -0.97
CA ILE A 72 4.88 2.42 -2.31
C ILE A 72 5.75 3.68 -2.19
N ARG A 73 5.32 4.66 -1.39
CA ARG A 73 6.03 5.94 -1.24
C ARG A 73 7.44 5.75 -0.65
N THR A 74 7.56 4.94 0.39
CA THR A 74 8.85 4.64 1.03
C THR A 74 9.78 3.85 0.10
N THR A 75 9.23 2.88 -0.64
CA THR A 75 10.01 2.13 -1.64
C THR A 75 10.51 3.06 -2.74
N PHE A 76 9.65 3.90 -3.31
CA PHE A 76 10.02 4.83 -4.36
C PHE A 76 11.09 5.83 -3.90
N THR A 77 10.87 6.48 -2.75
CA THR A 77 11.82 7.45 -2.19
C THR A 77 13.17 6.81 -1.83
N SER A 78 13.16 5.59 -1.27
CA SER A 78 14.39 4.84 -0.97
C SER A 78 15.16 4.48 -2.24
N LYS A 79 14.48 4.01 -3.28
CA LYS A 79 15.11 3.68 -4.56
C LYS A 79 15.60 4.93 -5.28
N HIS A 80 14.82 6.01 -5.30
CA HIS A 80 15.21 7.29 -5.91
C HIS A 80 16.46 7.87 -5.26
N LYS A 81 16.56 7.85 -3.92
CA LYS A 81 17.76 8.29 -3.19
C LYS A 81 19.03 7.53 -3.62
N LYS A 82 18.92 6.25 -3.99
CA LYS A 82 20.05 5.45 -4.48
C LYS A 82 20.50 5.84 -5.89
N PHE A 83 19.60 6.33 -6.74
CA PHE A 83 19.93 6.82 -8.09
C PHE A 83 20.44 8.26 -8.09
N ASP A 84 20.01 9.06 -7.12
CA ASP A 84 20.36 10.47 -6.97
C ASP A 84 21.81 10.74 -6.51
N GLY A 85 22.41 9.83 -5.75
CA GLY A 85 23.79 9.96 -5.26
C GLY A 85 24.83 9.92 -6.39
N PRO A 86 24.90 8.83 -7.17
CA PRO A 86 25.92 8.65 -8.20
C PRO A 86 25.90 9.72 -9.29
N GLY A 87 24.72 10.19 -9.70
CA GLY A 87 24.59 11.23 -10.73
C GLY A 87 25.14 12.59 -10.29
N ARG A 88 24.96 12.96 -9.01
CA ARG A 88 25.46 14.23 -8.46
C ARG A 88 26.98 14.21 -8.26
N GLU A 89 27.54 13.08 -7.85
CA GLU A 89 28.98 12.89 -7.75
C GLU A 89 29.66 12.99 -9.11
N LEU A 90 29.10 12.32 -10.12
CA LEU A 90 29.62 12.39 -11.49
C LEU A 90 29.56 13.81 -12.07
N GLN A 91 28.46 14.54 -11.88
CA GLN A 91 28.35 15.95 -12.32
C GLN A 91 29.36 16.85 -11.61
N THR A 92 29.64 16.59 -10.34
CA THR A 92 30.63 17.36 -9.58
C THR A 92 32.04 17.04 -10.04
N ALA A 93 32.36 15.76 -10.25
CA ALA A 93 33.62 15.32 -10.82
C ALA A 93 33.84 15.92 -12.22
N ALA A 94 32.82 15.90 -13.09
CA ALA A 94 32.86 16.50 -14.42
C ALA A 94 33.12 18.02 -14.35
N ARG A 95 32.43 18.75 -13.45
CA ARG A 95 32.68 20.19 -13.25
C ARG A 95 34.10 20.48 -12.76
N VAL A 96 34.61 19.71 -11.80
CA VAL A 96 35.99 19.84 -11.31
C VAL A 96 36.99 19.55 -12.42
N PHE A 97 36.75 18.52 -13.22
CA PHE A 97 37.59 18.15 -14.36
C PHE A 97 37.63 19.26 -15.41
N ILE A 98 36.48 19.77 -15.84
CA ILE A 98 36.39 20.89 -16.80
C ILE A 98 37.09 22.12 -16.24
N ARG A 99 36.94 22.43 -14.95
CA ARG A 99 37.62 23.59 -14.34
C ARG A 99 39.14 23.42 -14.25
N ARG A 100 39.63 22.18 -14.10
CA ARG A 100 41.06 21.85 -13.97
C ARG A 100 41.77 21.70 -15.31
N TYR A 101 41.09 21.13 -16.30
CA TYR A 101 41.67 20.71 -17.57
C TYR A 101 41.05 21.40 -18.80
N GLY A 102 39.87 22.02 -18.68
CA GLY A 102 39.17 22.66 -19.80
C GLY A 102 39.98 23.77 -20.48
N SER A 103 40.71 24.58 -19.70
CA SER A 103 41.57 25.63 -20.27
C SER A 103 42.76 25.09 -21.08
N LYS A 104 43.18 23.84 -20.87
CA LYS A 104 44.25 23.20 -21.67
C LYS A 104 43.75 22.65 -23.01
N VAL A 105 42.47 22.30 -23.09
CA VAL A 105 41.82 21.81 -24.31
C VAL A 105 41.54 22.98 -25.25
N GLU A 106 41.07 24.12 -24.72
CA GLU A 106 40.88 25.37 -25.47
C GLU A 106 42.20 25.89 -26.06
N ALA A 107 43.28 25.92 -25.27
CA ALA A 107 44.61 26.36 -25.73
C ALA A 107 45.27 25.39 -26.75
N GLY A 108 44.86 24.13 -26.77
CA GLY A 108 45.30 23.15 -27.79
C GLY A 108 44.56 23.30 -29.12
N ASN A 109 43.29 23.72 -29.08
CA ASN A 109 42.47 23.95 -30.26
C ASN A 109 42.84 25.25 -31.01
N ASP A 110 43.35 26.25 -30.28
CA ASP A 110 43.84 27.51 -30.84
C ASP A 110 45.19 27.37 -31.59
N LYS A 111 45.98 26.32 -31.28
CA LYS A 111 47.26 26.04 -31.97
C LYS A 111 47.13 25.16 -33.22
N SER A 112 45.93 24.73 -33.59
CA SER A 112 45.66 23.94 -34.81
C SER A 112 44.93 24.71 -35.91
N LYS A 113 44.87 26.05 -35.84
CA LYS A 113 44.33 26.90 -36.92
C LYS A 113 45.38 27.86 -37.46
#